data_AF-A0A6C0L0Z9-F1
#
_entry.id   AF-A0A6C0L0Z9-F1
#
_cell.length_a   1.000
_cell.length_b   1.000
_cell.length_c   1.000
_cell.angle_alpha   90.00
_cell.angle_beta   90.00
_cell.angle_gamma   90.00
#
_symmetry.space_group_name_H-M   'P 1'
#
loop_
_entity.id
_entity.type
_entity.pdbx_description
1 polymer ?
#
loop_
_entity_poly.entity_id
_entity_poly.type
_entity_poly.pdbx_seq_one_letter_code
_entity_poly.pdbx_strand_id
1 'polypeptide(L)'
;MPTNLYSLLYHETLPEAEIEARECSNGIYVSSTRFSGLNHGANDNEMVILKLTHGSRSVNAHITSIHTGESSVMYAPSWMCMHLGLDEGDNDIVVERVHPALGSKITIQPYTSEYTKEVDPVGALRNAFEHYSCLDAGQSIPLIVGPNRVYVDIVGTNSDGPICIRGLEIEVEIARPLDEPEPEPEPTVGVAATAVAAPMVEELKAAVADTRFPGMGYRLGSKI
;
A
#
# COMPACT_ATOMS: atom_id res chain seq x y z
N MET A 1 8.35 29.81 -3.52
CA MET A 1 8.68 30.17 -4.91
C MET A 1 7.81 29.31 -5.80
N PRO A 2 7.28 29.84 -6.92
CA PRO A 2 6.53 29.03 -7.88
C PRO A 2 7.42 27.89 -8.37
N THR A 3 6.85 26.70 -8.51
CA THR A 3 7.61 25.46 -8.75
C THR A 3 7.02 24.68 -9.89
N ASN A 4 7.69 24.68 -11.03
CA ASN A 4 7.25 23.93 -12.19
C ASN A 4 7.69 22.47 -12.08
N LEU A 5 6.76 21.54 -12.18
CA LEU A 5 7.03 20.11 -12.24
C LEU A 5 6.76 19.60 -13.65
N TYR A 6 7.77 19.03 -14.29
CA TYR A 6 7.64 18.44 -15.62
C TYR A 6 7.87 16.93 -15.57
N SER A 7 7.30 16.22 -16.56
CA SER A 7 7.64 14.81 -16.78
C SER A 7 9.13 14.66 -17.11
N LEU A 8 9.74 13.54 -16.68
CA LEU A 8 11.09 13.13 -17.07
C LEU A 8 11.30 13.08 -18.59
N LEU A 9 10.23 12.91 -19.37
CA LEU A 9 10.27 12.95 -20.84
C LEU A 9 10.78 14.29 -21.39
N TYR A 10 10.60 15.39 -20.62
CA TYR A 10 11.11 16.72 -20.98
C TYR A 10 12.50 17.00 -20.42
N HIS A 11 13.14 16.02 -19.78
CA HIS A 11 14.49 16.17 -19.29
C HIS A 11 15.49 16.02 -20.46
N GLU A 12 15.89 17.16 -21.05
CA GLU A 12 16.64 17.23 -22.30
C GLU A 12 17.94 16.39 -22.35
N THR A 13 18.55 16.13 -21.20
CA THR A 13 19.85 15.44 -21.12
C THR A 13 19.78 14.00 -20.60
N LEU A 14 18.59 13.49 -20.23
CA LEU A 14 18.48 12.11 -19.73
C LEU A 14 18.32 11.13 -20.90
N PRO A 15 19.12 10.06 -21.00
CA PRO A 15 18.92 9.02 -22.01
C PRO A 15 17.56 8.32 -21.85
N GLU A 16 16.94 7.93 -22.96
CA GLU A 16 15.61 7.26 -22.98
C GLU A 16 15.57 6.01 -22.09
N ALA A 17 16.60 5.17 -22.14
CA ALA A 17 16.69 3.98 -21.28
C ALA A 17 16.74 4.32 -19.78
N GLU A 18 17.34 5.46 -19.40
CA GLU A 18 17.30 5.92 -18.01
C GLU A 18 15.91 6.44 -17.65
N ILE A 19 15.25 7.17 -18.56
CA ILE A 19 13.87 7.64 -18.35
C ILE A 19 12.95 6.45 -18.09
N GLU A 20 12.99 5.41 -18.92
CA GLU A 20 12.16 4.20 -18.74
C GLU A 20 12.37 3.55 -17.37
N ALA A 21 13.62 3.42 -16.93
CA ALA A 21 13.95 2.86 -15.62
C ALA A 21 13.44 3.73 -14.46
N ARG A 22 13.42 5.07 -14.63
CA ARG A 22 12.97 6.00 -13.59
C ARG A 22 11.46 6.22 -13.58
N GLU A 23 10.76 5.94 -14.67
CA GLU A 23 9.29 6.06 -14.77
C GLU A 23 8.53 5.14 -13.80
N CYS A 24 9.18 4.09 -13.28
CA CYS A 24 8.64 3.20 -12.24
C CYS A 24 9.34 3.40 -10.89
N SER A 25 9.48 4.66 -10.49
CA SER A 25 10.05 5.07 -9.19
C SER A 25 9.28 6.26 -8.63
N ASN A 26 9.60 6.68 -7.40
CA ASN A 26 9.19 7.98 -6.86
C ASN A 26 10.36 8.99 -6.78
N GLY A 27 11.42 8.73 -7.56
CA GLY A 27 12.61 9.57 -7.62
C GLY A 27 12.39 10.81 -8.49
N ILE A 28 12.79 11.97 -7.99
CA ILE A 28 12.69 13.24 -8.71
C ILE A 28 14.06 13.90 -8.88
N TYR A 29 14.14 14.81 -9.86
CA TYR A 29 15.29 15.63 -10.15
C TYR A 29 14.95 17.08 -9.79
N VAL A 30 15.83 17.73 -9.05
CA VAL A 30 15.66 19.15 -8.68
C VAL A 30 16.89 19.94 -9.09
N SER A 31 16.73 21.24 -9.31
CA SER A 31 17.90 22.08 -9.61
C SER A 31 18.90 22.09 -8.45
N SER A 32 20.19 22.24 -8.76
CA SER A 32 21.24 22.33 -7.75
C SER A 32 21.02 23.47 -6.76
N THR A 33 20.55 24.63 -7.25
CA THR A 33 20.19 25.79 -6.40
C THR A 33 19.06 25.47 -5.43
N ARG A 34 18.02 24.77 -5.91
CA ARG A 34 16.88 24.38 -5.08
C ARG A 34 17.26 23.31 -4.07
N PHE A 35 18.09 22.34 -4.48
CA PHE A 35 18.60 21.30 -3.59
C PHE A 35 19.33 21.89 -2.38
N SER A 36 20.21 22.88 -2.57
CA SER A 36 20.92 23.53 -1.45
C SER A 36 19.97 24.14 -0.42
N GLY A 37 18.80 24.65 -0.84
CA GLY A 37 17.78 25.17 0.06
C GLY A 37 17.00 24.06 0.78
N LEU A 38 16.62 23.00 0.07
CA LEU A 38 15.83 21.87 0.61
C LEU A 38 16.66 20.94 1.52
N ASN A 39 17.95 20.83 1.26
CA ASN A 39 18.88 19.99 2.00
C ASN A 39 19.45 20.67 3.26
N HIS A 40 19.03 21.91 3.55
CA HIS A 40 19.52 22.64 4.72
C HIS A 40 19.15 21.89 6.01
N GLY A 41 20.14 21.51 6.80
CA GLY A 41 19.97 20.78 8.07
C GLY A 41 19.77 19.27 7.94
N ALA A 42 19.81 18.69 6.72
CA ALA A 42 19.95 17.24 6.57
C ALA A 42 21.39 16.81 6.91
N ASN A 43 21.54 15.64 7.51
CA ASN A 43 22.84 14.97 7.52
C ASN A 43 23.14 14.41 6.12
N ASP A 44 24.41 14.28 5.73
CA ASP A 44 24.82 13.82 4.39
C ASP A 44 24.26 12.44 3.99
N ASN A 45 23.78 11.65 4.95
CA ASN A 45 23.22 10.31 4.74
C ASN A 45 21.69 10.25 4.81
N GLU A 46 21.00 11.39 4.99
CA GLU A 46 19.55 11.43 5.12
C GLU A 46 18.89 11.64 3.76
N MET A 47 17.93 10.78 3.42
CA MET A 47 17.12 10.96 2.21
C MET A 47 16.23 12.18 2.36
N VAL A 48 16.19 13.02 1.32
CA VAL A 48 15.31 14.19 1.30
C VAL A 48 14.00 13.81 0.62
N ILE A 49 12.97 13.58 1.44
CA ILE A 49 11.62 13.27 0.98
C ILE A 49 10.78 14.55 1.00
N LEU A 50 10.09 14.79 -0.10
CA LEU A 50 9.21 15.94 -0.30
C LEU A 50 7.76 15.48 -0.46
N LYS A 51 6.82 16.27 0.04
CA LYS A 51 5.43 16.22 -0.34
C LYS A 51 5.18 17.29 -1.40
N LEU A 52 4.76 16.86 -2.57
CA LEU A 52 4.35 17.72 -3.68
C LEU A 52 2.83 17.82 -3.65
N THR A 53 2.28 19.03 -3.63
CA THR A 53 0.83 19.26 -3.54
C THR A 53 0.36 20.19 -4.66
N HIS A 54 -0.72 19.79 -5.34
CA HIS A 54 -1.42 20.57 -6.35
C HIS A 54 -2.92 20.48 -6.10
N GLY A 55 -3.55 21.62 -5.79
CA GLY A 55 -4.95 21.67 -5.37
C GLY A 55 -5.22 20.76 -4.16
N SER A 56 -6.09 19.77 -4.33
CA SER A 56 -6.41 18.78 -3.28
C SER A 56 -5.61 17.48 -3.37
N ARG A 57 -4.67 17.37 -4.31
CA ARG A 57 -3.90 16.16 -4.58
C ARG A 57 -2.48 16.31 -4.09
N SER A 58 -1.90 15.23 -3.59
CA SER A 58 -0.52 15.25 -3.13
C SER A 58 0.19 13.91 -3.33
N VAL A 59 1.48 13.96 -3.61
CA VAL A 59 2.34 12.78 -3.78
C VAL A 59 3.66 12.98 -3.05
N ASN A 60 4.22 11.90 -2.50
CA ASN A 60 5.51 11.92 -1.85
C ASN A 60 6.62 11.53 -2.84
N ALA A 61 7.69 12.30 -2.84
CA ALA A 61 8.78 12.24 -3.81
C ALA A 61 10.13 12.15 -3.08
N HIS A 62 11.08 11.38 -3.61
CA HIS A 62 12.44 11.35 -3.10
C HIS A 62 13.37 12.10 -4.07
N ILE A 63 14.15 13.07 -3.58
CA ILE A 63 15.18 13.70 -4.41
C ILE A 63 16.30 12.69 -4.67
N THR A 64 16.38 12.15 -5.89
CA THR A 64 17.39 11.17 -6.27
C THR A 64 18.54 11.75 -7.07
N SER A 65 18.36 12.95 -7.65
CA SER A 65 19.34 13.55 -8.55
C SER A 65 19.16 15.06 -8.66
N ILE A 66 20.20 15.73 -9.15
CA ILE A 66 20.22 17.17 -9.34
C ILE A 66 20.55 17.53 -10.79
N HIS A 67 19.99 18.63 -11.28
CA HIS A 67 20.32 19.21 -12.59
C HIS A 67 20.77 20.68 -12.47
N THR A 68 21.39 21.22 -13.51
CA THR A 68 21.93 22.59 -13.55
C THR A 68 21.02 23.59 -14.28
N GLY A 69 19.75 23.22 -14.48
CA GLY A 69 18.75 24.06 -15.16
C GLY A 69 18.14 25.13 -14.24
N GLU A 70 17.00 25.67 -14.65
CA GLU A 70 16.28 26.71 -13.89
C GLU A 70 15.90 26.27 -12.47
N SER A 71 15.99 27.20 -11.52
CA SER A 71 15.81 26.88 -10.10
C SER A 71 14.38 26.49 -9.71
N SER A 72 13.39 26.97 -10.48
CA SER A 72 11.97 26.69 -10.33
C SER A 72 11.57 25.33 -10.89
N VAL A 73 12.42 24.69 -11.69
CA VAL A 73 12.10 23.46 -12.42
C VAL A 73 12.47 22.23 -11.59
N MET A 74 11.58 21.24 -11.61
CA MET A 74 11.78 19.88 -11.13
C MET A 74 11.27 18.90 -12.18
N TYR A 75 11.87 17.71 -12.25
CA TYR A 75 11.40 16.62 -13.10
C TYR A 75 10.97 15.43 -12.27
N ALA A 76 9.83 14.84 -12.63
CA ALA A 76 9.28 13.66 -11.98
C ALA A 76 8.77 12.64 -13.00
N PRO A 77 8.67 11.37 -12.61
CA PRO A 77 7.97 10.34 -13.36
C PRO A 77 6.58 10.79 -13.79
N SER A 78 6.18 10.41 -15.00
CA SER A 78 4.94 10.87 -15.62
C SER A 78 3.70 10.51 -14.79
N TRP A 79 3.72 9.36 -14.10
CA TRP A 79 2.63 8.95 -13.21
C TRP A 79 2.39 9.95 -12.06
N MET A 80 3.44 10.61 -11.56
CA MET A 80 3.32 11.61 -10.50
C MET A 80 2.64 12.87 -11.01
N CYS A 81 3.01 13.32 -12.21
CA CYS A 81 2.37 14.46 -12.86
C CYS A 81 0.88 14.18 -13.15
N MET A 82 0.57 12.98 -13.62
CA MET A 82 -0.81 12.53 -13.83
C MET A 82 -1.60 12.47 -12.51
N HIS A 83 -0.99 11.92 -11.45
CA HIS A 83 -1.61 11.86 -10.12
C HIS A 83 -1.94 13.27 -9.61
N LEU A 84 -1.02 14.22 -9.76
CA LEU A 84 -1.23 15.62 -9.38
C LEU A 84 -2.19 16.37 -10.32
N GLY A 85 -2.56 15.80 -11.46
CA GLY A 85 -3.46 16.41 -12.44
C GLY A 85 -2.86 17.67 -13.07
N LEU A 86 -1.58 17.62 -13.41
CA LEU A 86 -0.88 18.73 -14.04
C LEU A 86 -1.17 18.73 -15.54
N ASP A 87 -1.80 19.80 -16.02
CA ASP A 87 -1.97 20.11 -17.44
C ASP A 87 -0.85 21.04 -17.91
N GLU A 88 -0.62 21.12 -19.24
CA GLU A 88 0.35 22.03 -19.85
C GLU A 88 0.01 23.51 -19.53
N GLY A 89 0.53 24.04 -18.41
CA GLY A 89 0.46 25.47 -18.07
C GLY A 89 0.13 25.83 -16.63
N ASP A 90 -0.43 24.91 -15.83
CA ASP A 90 -0.71 25.15 -14.40
C ASP A 90 0.13 24.23 -13.52
N ASN A 91 1.22 24.78 -12.99
CA ASN A 91 2.20 24.06 -12.19
C ASN A 91 2.51 24.82 -10.90
N ASP A 92 1.51 25.37 -10.20
CA ASP A 92 1.79 25.93 -8.86
C ASP A 92 1.88 24.82 -7.81
N ILE A 93 3.01 24.10 -7.82
CA ILE A 93 3.27 23.01 -6.87
C ILE A 93 3.77 23.59 -5.55
N VAL A 94 3.04 23.27 -4.48
CA VAL A 94 3.52 23.46 -3.11
C VAL A 94 4.45 22.30 -2.76
N VAL A 95 5.66 22.65 -2.31
CA VAL A 95 6.71 21.69 -1.96
C VAL A 95 7.04 21.81 -0.48
N GLU A 96 6.87 20.72 0.25
CA GLU A 96 7.17 20.63 1.67
C GLU A 96 8.11 19.47 1.94
N ARG A 97 9.11 19.65 2.82
CA ARG A 97 9.93 18.53 3.28
C ARG A 97 9.17 17.73 4.34
N VAL A 98 9.16 16.42 4.21
CA VAL A 98 8.50 15.51 5.14
C VAL A 98 9.48 14.45 5.64
N HIS A 99 9.19 13.90 6.83
CA HIS A 99 9.99 12.82 7.44
C HIS A 99 9.07 11.64 7.75
N PRO A 100 8.76 10.81 6.75
CA PRO A 100 7.93 9.61 6.91
C PRO A 100 8.49 8.68 8.00
N ALA A 101 7.61 8.03 8.74
CA ALA A 101 8.03 6.97 9.67
C ALA A 101 8.58 5.77 8.89
N LEU A 102 9.47 5.00 9.50
CA LEU A 102 9.90 3.73 8.90
C LEU A 102 8.73 2.74 8.89
N GLY A 103 8.52 2.08 7.75
CA GLY A 103 7.48 1.08 7.58
C GLY A 103 7.92 0.00 6.59
N SER A 104 7.36 -1.18 6.72
CA SER A 104 7.74 -2.33 5.90
C SER A 104 6.58 -3.21 5.48
N LYS A 105 5.35 -2.96 5.95
CA LYS A 105 4.19 -3.76 5.54
C LYS A 105 3.26 -2.90 4.71
N ILE A 106 2.97 -3.37 3.51
CA ILE A 106 2.05 -2.72 2.58
C ILE A 106 1.03 -3.72 2.08
N THR A 107 -0.16 -3.23 1.81
CA THR A 107 -1.21 -3.97 1.11
C THR A 107 -1.42 -3.31 -0.24
N ILE A 108 -1.31 -4.08 -1.31
CA ILE A 108 -1.44 -3.60 -2.68
C ILE A 108 -2.58 -4.30 -3.41
N GLN A 109 -3.18 -3.60 -4.36
CA GLN A 109 -4.17 -4.16 -5.27
C GLN A 109 -3.69 -3.99 -6.72
N PRO A 110 -3.25 -5.08 -7.37
CA PRO A 110 -2.87 -5.04 -8.78
C PRO A 110 -4.05 -4.72 -9.69
N TYR A 111 -3.79 -4.03 -10.80
CA TYR A 111 -4.84 -3.77 -11.79
C TYR A 111 -5.12 -5.01 -12.64
N THR A 112 -4.06 -5.78 -12.90
CA THR A 112 -4.13 -6.99 -13.70
C THR A 112 -3.49 -8.16 -12.97
N SER A 113 -3.92 -9.36 -13.31
CA SER A 113 -3.34 -10.63 -12.83
C SER A 113 -2.01 -10.98 -13.52
N GLU A 114 -1.42 -10.09 -14.33
CA GLU A 114 -0.24 -10.41 -15.15
C GLU A 114 1.01 -10.77 -14.35
N TYR A 115 1.17 -10.20 -13.15
CA TYR A 115 2.29 -10.50 -12.25
C TYR A 115 2.32 -11.99 -11.84
N THR A 116 1.18 -12.70 -11.88
CA THR A 116 1.10 -14.13 -11.54
C THR A 116 1.82 -15.03 -12.54
N LYS A 117 2.16 -14.51 -13.72
CA LYS A 117 2.90 -15.23 -14.77
C LYS A 117 4.40 -15.37 -14.45
N GLU A 118 4.92 -14.58 -13.50
CA GLU A 118 6.31 -14.68 -13.04
C GLU A 118 6.56 -15.98 -12.28
N VAL A 119 7.81 -16.45 -12.29
CA VAL A 119 8.21 -17.67 -11.58
C VAL A 119 8.09 -17.50 -10.06
N ASP A 120 8.41 -16.32 -9.56
CA ASP A 120 8.22 -15.90 -8.17
C ASP A 120 7.47 -14.56 -8.13
N PRO A 121 6.13 -14.56 -8.21
CA PRO A 121 5.32 -13.33 -8.29
C PRO A 121 5.54 -12.38 -7.12
N VAL A 122 5.65 -12.91 -5.90
CA VAL A 122 5.82 -12.11 -4.68
C VAL A 122 7.23 -11.53 -4.63
N GLY A 123 8.25 -12.32 -4.96
CA GLY A 123 9.62 -11.85 -5.06
C GLY A 123 9.77 -10.76 -6.13
N ALA A 124 9.16 -10.93 -7.29
CA ALA A 124 9.19 -9.94 -8.38
C ALA A 124 8.54 -8.61 -7.97
N LEU A 125 7.39 -8.65 -7.28
CA LEU A 125 6.75 -7.46 -6.72
C LEU A 125 7.63 -6.78 -5.67
N ARG A 126 8.19 -7.56 -4.74
CA ARG A 126 9.11 -7.04 -3.71
C ARG A 126 10.31 -6.31 -4.33
N ASN A 127 10.91 -6.90 -5.37
CA ASN A 127 12.02 -6.30 -6.10
C ASN A 127 11.59 -5.03 -6.84
N ALA A 128 10.38 -4.96 -7.38
CA ALA A 128 9.88 -3.76 -8.05
C ALA A 128 9.85 -2.54 -7.12
N PHE A 129 9.53 -2.76 -5.83
CA PHE A 129 9.56 -1.71 -4.80
C PHE A 129 10.97 -1.22 -4.44
N GLU A 130 12.04 -1.87 -4.90
CA GLU A 130 13.40 -1.36 -4.74
C GLU A 130 13.64 -0.02 -5.45
N HIS A 131 12.75 0.42 -6.33
CA HIS A 131 12.83 1.75 -6.95
C HIS A 131 12.05 2.82 -6.17
N TYR A 132 11.31 2.43 -5.12
CA TYR A 132 10.50 3.32 -4.31
C TYR A 132 11.09 3.55 -2.92
N SER A 133 11.17 4.81 -2.49
CA SER A 133 11.78 5.16 -1.20
C SER A 133 10.75 5.45 -0.11
N CYS A 134 9.59 5.95 -0.51
CA CYS A 134 8.46 6.12 0.37
C CYS A 134 7.17 5.80 -0.37
N LEU A 135 6.16 5.39 0.40
CA LEU A 135 4.85 4.97 -0.08
C LEU A 135 3.78 5.59 0.80
N ASP A 136 2.60 5.83 0.23
CA ASP A 136 1.43 6.32 0.94
C ASP A 136 0.19 5.55 0.47
N ALA A 137 -0.79 5.40 1.35
CA ALA A 137 -2.03 4.72 1.00
C ALA A 137 -2.88 5.59 0.06
N GLY A 138 -3.68 4.97 -0.81
CA GLY A 138 -4.53 5.63 -1.79
C GLY A 138 -3.79 6.11 -3.05
N GLN A 139 -2.56 5.66 -3.28
CA GLN A 139 -1.78 5.99 -4.47
C GLN A 139 -1.77 4.85 -5.48
N SER A 140 -1.98 5.18 -6.75
CA SER A 140 -1.77 4.27 -7.88
C SER A 140 -0.39 4.48 -8.47
N ILE A 141 0.43 3.44 -8.51
CA ILE A 141 1.83 3.51 -8.96
C ILE A 141 2.16 2.43 -10.00
N PRO A 142 3.07 2.71 -10.94
CA PRO A 142 3.59 1.72 -11.87
C PRO A 142 4.75 0.91 -11.27
N LEU A 143 4.76 -0.40 -11.52
CA LEU A 143 5.84 -1.31 -11.15
C LEU A 143 6.40 -2.01 -12.37
N ILE A 144 7.70 -2.30 -12.37
CA ILE A 144 8.33 -3.19 -13.34
C ILE A 144 8.40 -4.58 -12.72
N VAL A 145 7.64 -5.51 -13.29
CA VAL A 145 7.59 -6.91 -12.87
C VAL A 145 8.04 -7.76 -14.05
N GLY A 146 9.26 -8.29 -13.94
CA GLY A 146 9.92 -8.96 -15.07
C GLY A 146 10.07 -8.01 -16.27
N PRO A 147 9.59 -8.37 -17.47
CA PRO A 147 9.61 -7.51 -18.64
C PRO A 147 8.41 -6.55 -18.73
N ASN A 148 7.43 -6.66 -17.82
CA ASN A 148 6.15 -5.97 -17.94
C ASN A 148 6.04 -4.79 -16.97
N ARG A 149 5.42 -3.71 -17.44
CA ARG A 149 4.96 -2.61 -16.58
C ARG A 149 3.53 -2.89 -16.13
N VAL A 150 3.31 -3.02 -14.84
CA VAL A 150 1.99 -3.22 -14.22
C VAL A 150 1.63 -2.02 -13.34
N TYR A 151 0.34 -1.78 -13.14
CA TYR A 151 -0.13 -0.77 -12.19
C TYR A 151 -0.71 -1.43 -10.96
N VAL A 152 -0.47 -0.82 -9.80
CA VAL A 152 -1.02 -1.26 -8.52
C VAL A 152 -1.52 -0.06 -7.73
N ASP A 153 -2.59 -0.27 -6.98
CA ASP A 153 -3.01 0.63 -5.91
C ASP A 153 -2.36 0.23 -4.60
N ILE A 154 -1.87 1.21 -3.84
CA ILE A 154 -1.47 1.01 -2.45
C ILE A 154 -2.70 1.18 -1.58
N VAL A 155 -3.31 0.06 -1.19
CA VAL A 155 -4.55 0.04 -0.41
C VAL A 155 -4.29 0.45 1.04
N GLY A 156 -3.16 0.03 1.59
CA GLY A 156 -2.82 0.31 2.98
C GLY A 156 -1.33 0.17 3.28
N THR A 157 -0.92 0.78 4.39
CA THR A 157 0.42 0.64 4.96
C THR A 157 0.31 0.40 6.47
N ASN A 158 1.41 0.04 7.13
CA ASN A 158 1.44 -0.11 8.59
C ASN A 158 1.45 1.22 9.38
N SER A 159 1.09 2.33 8.74
CA SER A 159 1.02 3.68 9.30
C SER A 159 -0.18 4.42 8.69
N ASP A 160 -0.73 5.39 9.43
CA ASP A 160 -1.84 6.25 8.96
C ASP A 160 -1.39 7.33 7.96
N GLY A 161 -0.07 7.48 7.76
CA GLY A 161 0.52 8.40 6.81
C GLY A 161 1.69 7.77 6.06
N PRO A 162 2.45 8.55 5.27
CA PRO A 162 3.48 8.00 4.42
C PRO A 162 4.54 7.25 5.23
N ILE A 163 5.04 6.17 4.65
CA ILE A 163 6.13 5.36 5.20
C ILE A 163 7.38 5.47 4.33
N CYS A 164 8.53 5.42 4.96
CA CYS A 164 9.82 5.19 4.33
C CYS A 164 10.14 3.70 4.37
N ILE A 165 10.33 3.08 3.21
CA ILE A 165 10.56 1.63 3.06
C ILE A 165 12.03 1.27 2.87
N ARG A 166 12.94 2.27 2.81
CA ARG A 166 14.37 2.00 2.63
C ARG A 166 15.02 1.46 3.90
N GLY A 167 15.93 0.52 3.69
CA GLY A 167 16.69 -0.13 4.78
C GLY A 167 15.92 -1.21 5.52
N LEU A 168 14.74 -1.61 5.02
CA LEU A 168 13.91 -2.67 5.59
C LEU A 168 13.55 -3.69 4.51
N GLU A 169 13.28 -4.92 4.92
CA GLU A 169 12.67 -5.93 4.06
C GLU A 169 11.16 -5.68 4.01
N ILE A 170 10.64 -5.40 2.81
CA ILE A 170 9.22 -5.10 2.63
C ILE A 170 8.39 -6.40 2.55
N GLU A 171 7.33 -6.46 3.35
CA GLU A 171 6.28 -7.47 3.32
C GLU A 171 5.11 -6.94 2.49
N VAL A 172 4.75 -7.67 1.43
CA VAL A 172 3.71 -7.28 0.48
C VAL A 172 2.51 -8.21 0.64
N GLU A 173 1.40 -7.67 1.14
CA GLU A 173 0.09 -8.30 1.09
C GLU A 173 -0.59 -7.93 -0.23
N ILE A 174 -1.11 -8.92 -0.95
CA ILE A 174 -1.68 -8.73 -2.29
C ILE A 174 -3.17 -8.98 -2.23
N ALA A 175 -3.95 -7.92 -2.44
CA ALA A 175 -5.39 -7.99 -2.63
C ALA A 175 -5.73 -8.52 -4.03
N ARG A 176 -6.99 -8.90 -4.23
CA ARG A 176 -7.50 -9.40 -5.51
C ARG A 176 -7.23 -8.38 -6.63
N PRO A 177 -6.67 -8.82 -7.77
CA PRO A 177 -6.53 -7.97 -8.95
C PRO A 177 -7.86 -7.39 -9.46
N LEU A 178 -7.85 -6.18 -10.01
CA LEU A 178 -9.07 -5.51 -10.50
C LEU A 178 -9.68 -6.16 -11.76
N ASP A 179 -8.89 -6.91 -12.53
CA ASP A 179 -9.32 -7.62 -13.74
C ASP A 179 -9.98 -8.97 -13.46
N GLU A 180 -9.84 -9.50 -12.24
CA GLU A 180 -10.48 -10.76 -11.84
C GLU A 180 -11.96 -10.52 -11.47
N PRO A 181 -12.90 -11.35 -11.95
CA PRO A 181 -14.31 -11.20 -11.61
C PRO A 181 -14.53 -11.35 -10.10
N GLU A 182 -15.44 -10.55 -9.53
CA GLU A 182 -15.86 -10.68 -8.13
C GLU A 182 -16.36 -12.12 -7.87
N PRO A 183 -16.00 -12.76 -6.73
CA PRO A 183 -16.45 -14.13 -6.49
C PRO A 183 -17.97 -14.10 -6.36
N GLU A 184 -18.64 -15.06 -6.99
CA GLU A 184 -20.09 -15.20 -6.81
C GLU A 184 -20.38 -15.31 -5.31
N PRO A 185 -21.35 -14.55 -4.78
CA PRO A 185 -21.70 -14.66 -3.38
C PRO A 185 -22.03 -16.12 -3.11
N GLU A 186 -21.30 -16.74 -2.17
CA GLU A 186 -21.61 -18.10 -1.76
C GLU A 186 -23.10 -18.16 -1.44
N PRO A 187 -23.84 -19.15 -1.98
CA PRO A 187 -25.26 -19.24 -1.72
C PRO A 187 -25.43 -19.35 -0.21
N THR A 188 -25.96 -18.30 0.42
CA THR A 188 -26.37 -18.33 1.80
C THR A 188 -27.40 -19.45 1.87
N VAL A 189 -26.99 -20.61 2.38
CA VAL A 189 -27.91 -21.70 2.69
C VAL A 189 -28.84 -21.12 3.75
N GLY A 190 -30.01 -20.65 3.30
CA GLY A 190 -31.02 -20.08 4.15
C GLY A 190 -31.41 -21.11 5.18
N VAL A 191 -30.97 -20.91 6.42
CA VAL A 191 -31.65 -21.51 7.56
C VAL A 191 -33.01 -20.84 7.59
N ALA A 192 -33.99 -21.51 6.97
CA ALA A 192 -35.38 -21.10 6.97
C ALA A 192 -35.86 -21.00 8.43
N ALA A 193 -35.83 -19.80 8.98
CA ALA A 193 -36.56 -19.44 10.18
C ALA A 193 -38.05 -19.52 9.86
N THR A 194 -38.66 -20.68 10.13
CA THR A 194 -40.11 -20.81 10.14
C THR A 194 -40.61 -20.24 11.46
N ALA A 195 -40.90 -18.94 11.47
CA ALA A 195 -41.58 -18.29 12.57
C ALA A 195 -43.09 -18.54 12.47
N VAL A 196 -43.62 -19.41 13.34
CA VAL A 196 -45.02 -19.36 13.77
C VAL A 196 -45.00 -19.13 15.28
N ALA A 197 -45.66 -18.07 15.72
CA ALA A 197 -45.59 -17.51 17.07
C ALA A 197 -46.41 -18.31 18.11
N ALA A 198 -45.74 -18.61 19.25
CA ALA A 198 -46.13 -18.50 20.68
C ALA A 198 -47.48 -19.06 21.22
N PRO A 199 -47.62 -19.40 22.54
CA PRO A 199 -46.71 -19.09 23.67
C PRO A 199 -46.37 -20.28 24.59
N MET A 200 -45.40 -20.08 25.49
CA MET A 200 -45.51 -20.29 26.95
C MET A 200 -44.15 -20.69 27.57
N VAL A 201 -43.73 -19.88 28.54
CA VAL A 201 -42.44 -19.94 29.23
C VAL A 201 -42.67 -20.61 30.58
N GLU A 202 -42.58 -21.93 30.70
CA GLU A 202 -42.51 -22.58 32.02
C GLU A 202 -42.16 -24.08 31.96
N GLU A 203 -40.93 -24.49 31.60
CA GLU A 203 -40.49 -25.88 31.90
C GLU A 203 -38.97 -26.10 31.91
N LEU A 204 -38.21 -25.12 32.44
CA LEU A 204 -36.75 -25.27 32.64
C LEU A 204 -36.34 -25.15 34.11
N LYS A 205 -37.07 -25.80 35.04
CA LYS A 205 -36.62 -26.08 36.42
C LYS A 205 -37.28 -27.35 36.98
N ALA A 206 -37.00 -28.52 36.41
CA ALA A 206 -37.36 -29.80 37.06
C ALA A 206 -36.46 -31.00 36.69
N ALA A 207 -35.27 -30.79 36.14
CA ALA A 207 -34.33 -31.87 35.83
C ALA A 207 -33.03 -31.73 36.65
N VAL A 208 -33.17 -31.65 37.97
CA VAL A 208 -32.08 -31.94 38.92
C VAL A 208 -32.66 -32.83 40.02
N ALA A 209 -32.90 -34.08 39.68
CA ALA A 209 -32.98 -35.15 40.66
C ALA A 209 -32.76 -36.50 39.96
N ASP A 210 -31.87 -37.29 40.55
CA ASP A 210 -31.82 -38.75 40.44
C ASP A 210 -31.04 -39.39 39.27
N THR A 211 -29.74 -39.10 39.20
CA THR A 211 -28.77 -40.10 38.71
C THR A 211 -28.29 -40.98 39.87
N ARG A 212 -29.11 -41.98 40.26
CA ARG A 212 -28.62 -43.06 41.13
C ARG A 212 -27.78 -44.04 40.32
N PHE A 213 -26.54 -44.21 40.75
CA PHE A 213 -25.55 -45.16 40.24
C PHE A 213 -26.12 -46.59 40.15
N PRO A 214 -25.98 -47.30 39.00
CA PRO A 214 -26.33 -48.71 38.89
C PRO A 214 -25.13 -49.57 39.33
N GLY A 215 -24.80 -49.54 40.63
CA GLY A 215 -23.71 -50.34 41.20
C GLY A 215 -24.26 -51.43 42.12
N MET A 216 -24.08 -52.70 41.75
CA MET A 216 -24.50 -53.85 42.56
C MET A 216 -23.46 -54.13 43.67
N GLY A 217 -23.77 -53.76 44.91
CA GLY A 217 -22.89 -54.01 46.07
C GLY A 217 -23.29 -55.28 46.84
N TYR A 218 -22.38 -56.24 46.99
CA TYR A 218 -22.57 -57.44 47.81
C TYR A 218 -22.39 -57.11 49.30
N ARG A 219 -23.34 -57.57 50.13
CA ARG A 219 -23.28 -57.44 51.59
C ARG A 219 -22.39 -58.55 52.18
N LEU A 220 -21.36 -58.17 52.94
CA LEU A 220 -20.70 -59.10 53.87
C LEU A 220 -21.58 -59.26 55.12
N GLY A 221 -22.10 -60.47 55.34
CA GLY A 221 -22.75 -60.85 56.58
C GLY A 221 -21.89 -61.84 57.35
N SER A 222 -21.71 -61.60 58.66
CA SER A 222 -21.43 -62.56 59.75
C SER A 222 -21.47 -61.74 61.05
N LYS A 223 -22.53 -61.78 61.88
CA LYS A 223 -23.03 -62.80 62.81
C LYS A 223 -22.24 -62.84 64.14
N ILE A 224 -22.95 -62.42 65.19
CA ILE A 224 -22.76 -62.57 66.66
C ILE A 224 -21.57 -61.83 67.27
#